data_AF-A0A9P5PHU3-F1
#
_entry.id   AF-A0A9P5PHU3-F1
#
_cell.length_a   1.000
_cell.length_b   1.000
_cell.length_c   1.000
_cell.angle_alpha   90.00
_cell.angle_beta   90.00
_cell.angle_gamma   90.00
#
_symmetry.space_group_name_H-M   'P 1'
#
loop_
_entity.id
_entity.type
_entity.pdbx_description
1 polymer ?
#
loop_
_entity_poly.entity_id
_entity_poly.type
_entity_poly.pdbx_seq_one_letter_code
_entity_poly.pdbx_strand_id
1 'polypeptide(L)'
;MKHFISLITLLAVSIGVSGSSPQVDWSKHQWQAPGPHDSRGPCPGMNSLANHGFLPRNGSNITIPIVLDAVLQGFNFQPILLLRSVIKMALLATDNTDNFALEELALHGVLEHDASFSRNDIAIGDNIHFNETVFQTLKNSNPGVDYYNITSAAWVLEQRMAEDTIVNPNLTNTEKEFTIRLTESGFYLGLIGNITTGVAPKNYVQILFEEERLPIAEGWRPSDVPITEDNFPALVAKIKAATNWAPSGPIPEGDISLVPVVSGAGVPI
;
A
#
# COMPACT_ATOMS: atom_id res chain seq x y z
N MET A 1 16.33 61.27 6.73
CA MET A 1 17.18 60.82 5.61
C MET A 1 18.13 59.77 6.16
N LYS A 2 18.13 58.49 5.80
CA LYS A 2 17.54 57.76 4.67
C LYS A 2 17.18 56.35 5.17
N HIS A 3 15.98 55.87 4.81
CA HIS A 3 15.58 54.48 4.98
C HIS A 3 16.40 53.59 4.03
N PHE A 4 16.99 52.51 4.53
CA PHE A 4 17.52 51.45 3.68
C PHE A 4 16.54 50.28 3.74
N ILE A 5 15.70 50.19 2.72
CA ILE A 5 14.85 49.02 2.44
C ILE A 5 15.78 47.98 1.81
N SER A 6 16.07 46.90 2.53
CA SER A 6 16.80 45.76 1.97
C SER A 6 15.79 44.91 1.19
N LEU A 7 15.91 44.96 -0.13
CA LEU A 7 15.07 44.24 -1.08
C LEU A 7 15.55 42.78 -1.15
N ILE A 8 14.89 41.88 -0.41
CA ILE A 8 15.11 40.44 -0.56
C ILE A 8 14.54 40.05 -1.93
N THR A 9 15.43 39.81 -2.89
CA THR A 9 15.05 39.32 -4.22
C THR A 9 14.88 37.82 -4.09
N LEU A 10 13.63 37.34 -4.02
CA LEU A 10 13.31 35.93 -3.99
C LEU A 10 13.61 35.35 -5.38
N LEU A 11 14.80 34.77 -5.57
CA LEU A 11 15.11 34.02 -6.77
C LEU A 11 14.33 32.70 -6.70
N ALA A 12 13.15 32.65 -7.31
CA ALA A 12 12.43 31.41 -7.52
C ALA A 12 13.22 30.59 -8.55
N VAL A 13 14.11 29.73 -8.08
CA VAL A 13 14.71 28.69 -8.92
C VAL A 13 13.60 27.67 -9.19
N SER A 14 12.94 27.82 -10.34
CA SER A 14 12.10 26.76 -10.88
C SER A 14 13.03 25.64 -11.34
N ILE A 15 13.35 24.70 -10.46
CA ILE A 15 13.92 23.43 -10.90
C ILE A 15 12.79 22.70 -11.60
N GLY A 16 12.68 22.90 -12.92
CA GLY A 16 11.92 22.00 -13.76
C GLY A 16 12.56 20.63 -13.67
N VAL A 17 12.05 19.76 -12.80
CA VAL A 17 12.41 18.35 -12.82
C VAL A 17 11.82 17.81 -14.12
N SER A 18 12.67 17.72 -15.13
CA SER A 18 12.36 17.00 -16.36
C SER A 18 12.24 15.54 -15.95
N GLY A 19 11.02 15.09 -15.65
CA GLY A 19 10.72 13.77 -15.09
C GLY A 19 10.87 12.68 -16.14
N SER A 20 12.11 12.35 -16.50
CA SER A 20 12.40 11.09 -17.18
C SER A 20 12.44 9.97 -16.15
N SER A 21 11.78 8.85 -16.44
CA SER A 21 11.87 7.63 -15.64
C SER A 21 13.33 7.22 -15.39
N PRO A 22 13.68 6.74 -14.19
CA PRO A 22 15.05 6.34 -13.89
C PRO A 22 15.50 5.22 -14.83
N GLN A 23 16.74 5.31 -15.30
CA GLN A 23 17.35 4.24 -16.11
C GLN A 23 17.84 3.13 -15.16
N VAL A 24 17.07 2.05 -15.06
CA VAL A 24 17.36 0.92 -14.17
C VAL A 24 17.94 -0.25 -14.96
N ASP A 25 19.07 -0.80 -14.51
CA ASP A 25 19.64 -2.03 -15.02
C ASP A 25 18.94 -3.25 -14.38
N TRP A 26 17.81 -3.65 -14.96
CA TRP A 26 17.00 -4.77 -14.47
C TRP A 26 17.73 -6.11 -14.40
N SER A 27 18.87 -6.28 -15.09
CA SER A 27 19.68 -7.50 -14.99
C SER A 27 20.26 -7.71 -13.59
N LYS A 28 20.43 -6.62 -12.81
CA LYS A 28 20.89 -6.66 -11.41
C LYS A 28 19.77 -6.86 -10.41
N HIS A 29 18.52 -6.72 -10.86
CA HIS A 29 17.33 -6.77 -10.04
C HIS A 29 16.47 -8.00 -10.34
N GLN A 30 17.11 -9.14 -10.60
CA GLN A 30 16.40 -10.41 -10.73
C GLN A 30 15.75 -10.81 -9.40
N TRP A 31 14.56 -11.39 -9.48
CA TRP A 31 13.85 -11.90 -8.32
C TRP A 31 14.63 -13.07 -7.70
N GLN A 32 14.68 -13.09 -6.37
CA GLN A 32 15.18 -14.21 -5.58
C GLN A 32 14.24 -14.37 -4.38
N ALA A 33 13.81 -15.61 -4.13
CA ALA A 33 13.03 -15.93 -2.94
C ALA A 33 13.80 -15.53 -1.68
N PRO A 34 13.13 -15.02 -0.64
CA PRO A 34 13.77 -14.77 0.65
C PRO A 34 14.27 -16.09 1.26
N GLY A 35 15.46 -16.06 1.84
CA GLY A 35 15.97 -17.15 2.67
C GLY A 35 15.29 -17.20 4.04
N PRO A 36 15.54 -18.25 4.83
CA PRO A 36 14.89 -18.45 6.14
C PRO A 36 15.28 -17.43 7.21
N HIS A 37 16.27 -16.57 6.94
CA HIS A 37 16.74 -15.51 7.84
C HIS A 37 16.58 -14.11 7.24
N ASP A 38 15.94 -14.00 6.08
CA ASP A 38 15.69 -12.72 5.44
C ASP A 38 14.37 -12.16 5.97
N SER A 39 14.41 -10.97 6.57
CA SER A 39 13.24 -10.31 7.15
C SER A 39 12.27 -9.87 6.07
N ARG A 40 10.98 -10.15 6.25
CA ARG A 40 9.87 -9.68 5.41
C ARG A 40 8.75 -9.18 6.30
N GLY A 41 8.02 -8.19 5.81
CA GLY A 41 6.98 -7.49 6.56
C GLY A 41 5.58 -7.68 6.00
N PRO A 42 4.61 -6.87 6.46
CA PRO A 42 3.23 -6.92 5.97
C PRO A 42 3.07 -6.26 4.58
N CYS A 43 4.06 -5.48 4.12
CA CYS A 43 3.97 -4.71 2.88
C CYS A 43 4.51 -5.49 1.67
N PRO A 44 3.66 -5.93 0.73
CA PRO A 44 4.09 -6.71 -0.43
C PRO A 44 5.00 -5.91 -1.38
N GLY A 45 4.81 -4.59 -1.46
CA GLY A 45 5.66 -3.71 -2.27
C GLY A 45 7.11 -3.67 -1.76
N MET A 46 7.30 -3.49 -0.44
CA MET A 46 8.63 -3.48 0.17
C MET A 46 9.29 -4.86 0.12
N ASN A 47 8.53 -5.92 0.38
CA ASN A 47 9.01 -7.29 0.25
C ASN A 47 9.47 -7.59 -1.17
N SER A 48 8.73 -7.13 -2.18
CA SER A 48 9.12 -7.26 -3.59
C SER A 48 10.39 -6.48 -3.90
N LEU A 49 10.54 -5.25 -3.41
CA LEU A 49 11.78 -4.49 -3.59
C LEU A 49 12.99 -5.18 -2.97
N ALA A 50 12.84 -5.84 -1.81
CA ALA A 50 13.90 -6.66 -1.21
C ALA A 50 14.17 -7.94 -2.02
N ASN A 51 13.13 -8.66 -2.46
CA ASN A 51 13.25 -9.85 -3.32
C ASN A 51 13.90 -9.54 -4.68
N HIS A 52 13.84 -8.29 -5.14
CA HIS A 52 14.53 -7.81 -6.34
C HIS A 52 15.84 -7.07 -6.05
N GLY A 53 16.26 -6.96 -4.78
CA GLY A 53 17.53 -6.32 -4.41
C GLY A 53 17.59 -4.81 -4.64
N PHE A 54 16.45 -4.12 -4.75
CA PHE A 54 16.38 -2.66 -4.63
C PHE A 54 16.55 -2.23 -3.17
N LEU A 55 15.98 -3.00 -2.24
CA LEU A 55 16.31 -2.95 -0.83
C LEU A 55 17.36 -4.04 -0.51
N PRO A 56 18.07 -3.95 0.63
CA PRO A 56 18.85 -5.06 1.16
C PRO A 56 18.04 -6.36 1.14
N ARG A 57 18.55 -7.41 0.48
CA ARG A 57 17.82 -8.67 0.27
C ARG A 57 17.45 -9.37 1.58
N ASN A 58 18.29 -9.21 2.60
CA ASN A 58 18.03 -9.69 3.95
C ASN A 58 16.92 -8.93 4.68
N GLY A 59 16.40 -7.84 4.11
CA GLY A 59 15.29 -7.07 4.67
C GLY A 59 15.60 -6.33 5.96
N SER A 60 16.87 -6.04 6.27
CA SER A 60 17.29 -5.40 7.52
C SER A 60 18.23 -4.22 7.29
N ASN A 61 18.39 -3.38 8.32
CA ASN A 61 19.20 -2.15 8.28
C ASN A 61 18.76 -1.18 7.16
N ILE A 62 17.45 -1.06 6.98
CA ILE A 62 16.84 -0.25 5.93
C ILE A 62 16.63 1.16 6.46
N THR A 63 17.35 2.13 5.90
CA THR A 63 17.22 3.54 6.24
C THR A 63 16.26 4.27 5.31
N ILE A 64 15.74 5.43 5.73
CA ILE A 64 14.83 6.25 4.90
C ILE A 64 15.38 6.54 3.49
N PRO A 65 16.66 6.96 3.32
CA PRO A 65 17.21 7.18 1.98
C PRO A 65 17.22 5.93 1.10
N ILE A 66 17.49 4.75 1.68
CA ILE A 66 17.47 3.47 0.95
C ILE A 66 16.06 3.20 0.42
N VAL A 67 15.02 3.43 1.23
CA VAL A 67 13.63 3.25 0.78
C VAL A 67 13.28 4.22 -0.34
N LEU A 68 13.61 5.51 -0.19
CA LEU A 68 13.28 6.53 -1.20
C LEU A 68 13.94 6.24 -2.55
N ASP A 69 15.18 5.75 -2.54
CA ASP A 69 15.87 5.33 -3.75
C ASP A 69 15.23 4.06 -4.35
N ALA A 70 14.92 3.06 -3.52
CA ALA A 70 14.30 1.81 -3.96
C ALA A 70 12.92 2.00 -4.60
N VAL A 71 12.05 2.85 -4.02
CA VAL A 71 10.72 3.12 -4.60
C VAL A 71 10.81 3.99 -5.86
N LEU A 72 11.78 4.90 -5.93
CA LEU A 72 12.03 5.68 -7.14
C LEU A 72 12.47 4.76 -8.28
N GLN A 73 13.48 3.91 -8.06
CA GLN A 73 13.99 3.01 -9.09
C GLN A 73 13.01 1.89 -9.42
N GLY A 74 12.45 1.24 -8.40
CA GLY A 74 11.60 0.07 -8.56
C GLY A 74 10.19 0.39 -9.06
N PHE A 75 9.65 1.59 -8.79
CA PHE A 75 8.26 1.94 -9.12
C PHE A 75 8.08 3.28 -9.87
N ASN A 76 9.16 4.03 -10.14
CA ASN A 76 9.10 5.41 -10.63
C ASN A 76 8.22 6.32 -9.73
N PHE A 77 8.20 6.02 -8.43
CA PHE A 77 7.45 6.79 -7.45
C PHE A 77 8.36 7.89 -6.88
N GLN A 78 8.04 9.14 -7.19
CA GLN A 78 8.85 10.27 -6.75
C GLN A 78 8.78 10.41 -5.23
N PRO A 79 9.85 10.88 -4.57
CA PRO A 79 9.88 11.05 -3.12
C PRO A 79 9.03 12.26 -2.69
N ILE A 80 7.73 12.20 -2.91
CA ILE A 80 6.75 13.22 -2.59
C ILE A 80 6.56 13.32 -1.08
N LEU A 81 6.00 14.43 -0.58
CA LEU A 81 5.79 14.69 0.83
C LEU A 81 5.00 13.57 1.51
N LEU A 82 3.90 13.10 0.89
CA LEU A 82 3.10 11.99 1.41
C LEU A 82 3.97 10.74 1.66
N LEU A 83 4.70 10.30 0.63
CA LEU A 83 5.56 9.12 0.71
C LEU A 83 6.69 9.32 1.73
N ARG A 84 7.35 10.48 1.75
CA ARG A 84 8.38 10.81 2.76
C ARG A 84 7.83 10.74 4.17
N SER A 85 6.57 11.12 4.37
CA SER A 85 5.93 11.13 5.68
C SER A 85 5.60 9.70 6.12
N VAL A 86 5.00 8.89 5.24
CA VAL A 86 4.71 7.47 5.50
C VAL A 86 5.98 6.68 5.80
N ILE A 87 7.03 6.83 4.97
CA ILE A 87 8.29 6.12 5.19
C ILE A 87 8.96 6.54 6.51
N LYS A 88 8.83 7.81 6.93
CA LYS A 88 9.33 8.23 8.25
C LYS A 88 8.56 7.62 9.42
N MET A 89 7.25 7.40 9.27
CA MET A 89 6.46 6.72 10.30
C MET A 89 6.90 5.27 10.50
N ALA A 90 7.54 4.64 9.52
CA ALA A 90 8.13 3.31 9.67
C ALA A 90 9.16 3.23 10.81
N LEU A 91 9.88 4.33 11.10
CA LEU A 91 10.82 4.38 12.23
C LEU A 91 10.13 4.35 13.59
N LEU A 92 8.83 4.59 13.67
CA LEU A 92 8.06 4.45 14.91
C LEU A 92 7.73 2.99 15.23
N ALA A 93 8.02 2.06 14.30
CA ALA A 93 7.78 0.64 14.47
C ALA A 93 8.96 -0.13 15.07
N THR A 94 10.08 0.54 15.34
CA THR A 94 11.33 -0.04 15.83
C THR A 94 11.92 0.80 16.96
N ASP A 95 12.76 0.18 17.78
CA ASP A 95 13.58 0.88 18.80
C ASP A 95 14.85 1.51 18.19
N ASN A 96 15.16 1.21 16.93
CA ASN A 96 16.30 1.78 16.21
C ASN A 96 16.04 3.24 15.79
N THR A 97 17.10 4.06 15.83
CA THR A 97 16.97 5.52 15.59
C THR A 97 16.70 5.88 14.12
N ASP A 98 17.31 5.16 13.17
CA ASP A 98 17.38 5.59 11.76
C ASP A 98 17.23 4.48 10.71
N ASN A 99 17.02 3.24 11.16
CA ASN A 99 16.86 2.06 10.30
C ASN A 99 15.87 1.07 10.89
N PHE A 100 15.32 0.18 10.07
CA PHE A 100 14.42 -0.89 10.50
C PHE A 100 14.67 -2.18 9.70
N ALA A 101 14.15 -3.29 10.21
CA ALA A 101 13.91 -4.52 9.46
C ALA A 101 12.44 -4.58 9.00
N LEU A 102 12.18 -5.22 7.86
CA LEU A 102 10.85 -5.22 7.24
C LEU A 102 9.78 -5.84 8.15
N GLU A 103 10.12 -6.87 8.91
CA GLU A 103 9.22 -7.53 9.86
C GLU A 103 8.75 -6.57 10.97
N GLU A 104 9.59 -5.63 11.41
CA GLU A 104 9.22 -4.66 12.46
C GLU A 104 8.05 -3.77 12.02
N LEU A 105 7.84 -3.59 10.71
CA LEU A 105 6.70 -2.82 10.18
C LEU A 105 5.35 -3.46 10.50
N ALA A 106 5.32 -4.70 10.99
CA ALA A 106 4.10 -5.35 11.49
C ALA A 106 3.69 -4.90 12.90
N LEU A 107 4.38 -3.92 13.49
CA LEU A 107 3.93 -3.32 14.76
C LEU A 107 2.55 -2.69 14.57
N HIS A 108 1.55 -3.34 15.15
CA HIS A 108 0.15 -2.98 15.02
C HIS A 108 -0.14 -1.56 15.54
N GLY A 109 -0.93 -0.81 14.78
CA GLY A 109 -1.40 0.52 15.14
C GLY A 109 -0.46 1.67 14.77
N VAL A 110 0.73 1.40 14.22
CA VAL A 110 1.61 2.42 13.61
C VAL A 110 1.25 2.62 12.14
N LEU A 111 1.70 1.70 11.29
CA LEU A 111 1.34 1.60 9.87
C LEU A 111 0.53 0.33 9.61
N GLU A 112 0.90 -0.79 10.24
CA GLU A 112 0.10 -2.01 10.21
C GLU A 112 -1.25 -1.78 10.90
N HIS A 113 -2.31 -2.34 10.30
CA HIS A 113 -3.69 -2.11 10.69
C HIS A 113 -4.59 -3.30 10.32
N ASP A 114 -5.76 -3.33 10.94
CA ASP A 114 -6.81 -4.29 10.66
C ASP A 114 -7.46 -4.12 9.27
N ALA A 115 -8.26 -5.08 8.84
CA ALA A 115 -8.97 -5.09 7.55
C ALA A 115 -8.04 -4.99 6.34
N SER A 116 -6.88 -5.65 6.46
CA SER A 116 -5.86 -5.80 5.42
C SER A 116 -6.36 -6.61 4.21
N PHE A 117 -5.76 -6.38 3.04
CA PHE A 117 -6.16 -7.07 1.79
C PHE A 117 -5.65 -8.50 1.69
N SER A 118 -4.62 -8.86 2.45
CA SER A 118 -3.94 -10.16 2.29
C SER A 118 -3.32 -10.71 3.58
N ARG A 119 -3.46 -10.03 4.71
CA ARG A 119 -2.93 -10.41 6.03
C ARG A 119 -4.09 -10.50 7.00
N ASN A 120 -3.99 -11.34 8.03
CA ASN A 120 -4.98 -11.33 9.09
C ASN A 120 -4.78 -10.10 9.98
N ASP A 121 -5.84 -9.71 10.68
CA ASP A 121 -5.72 -8.83 11.83
C ASP A 121 -4.92 -9.52 12.94
N ILE A 122 -4.07 -8.77 13.64
CA ILE A 122 -3.19 -9.33 14.69
C ILE A 122 -3.96 -10.04 15.80
N ALA A 123 -5.19 -9.60 16.08
CA ALA A 123 -6.04 -10.17 17.13
C ALA A 123 -6.54 -11.58 16.81
N ILE A 124 -6.55 -11.98 15.54
CA ILE A 124 -7.12 -13.26 15.07
C ILE A 124 -6.12 -14.12 14.30
N GLY A 125 -4.92 -13.63 14.03
CA GLY A 125 -3.90 -14.42 13.35
C GLY A 125 -2.61 -13.67 13.01
N ASP A 126 -1.88 -14.25 12.07
CA ASP A 126 -0.63 -13.71 11.55
C ASP A 126 -0.88 -12.47 10.67
N ASN A 127 -0.36 -11.31 11.09
CA ASN A 127 -0.46 -10.03 10.41
C ASN A 127 0.77 -9.70 9.53
N ILE A 128 1.73 -10.62 9.39
CA ILE A 128 2.95 -10.42 8.59
C ILE A 128 2.82 -11.11 7.24
N HIS A 129 2.43 -12.40 7.24
CA HIS A 129 2.54 -13.23 6.05
C HIS A 129 1.29 -13.19 5.16
N PHE A 130 1.49 -13.39 3.86
CA PHE A 130 0.39 -13.51 2.89
C PHE A 130 -0.56 -14.64 3.29
N ASN A 131 -1.86 -14.36 3.21
CA ASN A 131 -2.94 -15.27 3.52
C ASN A 131 -3.91 -15.36 2.33
N GLU A 132 -3.93 -16.51 1.66
CA GLU A 132 -4.76 -16.76 0.48
C GLU A 132 -6.27 -16.62 0.77
N THR A 133 -6.70 -16.96 1.99
CA THR A 133 -8.11 -16.85 2.40
C THR A 133 -8.53 -15.38 2.48
N VAL A 134 -7.73 -14.55 3.17
CA VAL A 134 -7.97 -13.10 3.24
C VAL A 134 -7.93 -12.47 1.85
N PHE A 135 -6.97 -12.91 1.02
CA PHE A 135 -6.78 -12.34 -0.31
C PHE A 135 -7.91 -12.65 -1.29
N GLN A 136 -8.76 -13.66 -1.03
CA GLN A 136 -9.89 -14.00 -1.91
C GLN A 136 -10.81 -12.81 -2.21
N THR A 137 -11.03 -11.91 -1.24
CA THR A 137 -11.91 -10.75 -1.42
C THR A 137 -11.37 -9.81 -2.50
N LEU A 138 -10.06 -9.52 -2.49
CA LEU A 138 -9.43 -8.75 -3.55
C LEU A 138 -9.35 -9.57 -4.85
N LYS A 139 -8.88 -10.82 -4.78
CA LYS A 139 -8.69 -11.74 -5.93
C LYS A 139 -9.94 -11.88 -6.81
N ASN A 140 -11.10 -12.01 -6.16
CA ASN A 140 -12.38 -12.22 -6.82
C ASN A 140 -13.16 -10.92 -7.11
N SER A 141 -12.63 -9.77 -6.71
CA SER A 141 -13.27 -8.47 -6.99
C SER A 141 -13.32 -8.17 -8.49
N ASN A 142 -14.28 -7.32 -8.90
CA ASN A 142 -14.51 -6.95 -10.30
C ASN A 142 -14.79 -8.17 -11.22
N PRO A 143 -15.85 -8.97 -10.96
CA PRO A 143 -16.11 -10.18 -11.72
C PRO A 143 -16.41 -9.88 -13.19
N GLY A 144 -16.01 -10.79 -14.08
CA GLY A 144 -16.25 -10.68 -15.52
C GLY A 144 -15.20 -9.88 -16.30
N VAL A 145 -14.22 -9.28 -15.62
CA VAL A 145 -13.08 -8.60 -16.24
C VAL A 145 -11.75 -9.01 -15.58
N ASP A 146 -10.64 -8.79 -16.29
CA ASP A 146 -9.27 -9.19 -15.95
C ASP A 146 -8.44 -8.07 -15.31
N TYR A 147 -9.08 -7.01 -14.81
CA TYR A 147 -8.44 -5.89 -14.14
C TYR A 147 -9.16 -5.51 -12.83
N TYR A 148 -8.43 -4.89 -11.91
CA TYR A 148 -8.98 -4.10 -10.81
C TYR A 148 -9.09 -2.64 -11.22
N ASN A 149 -10.04 -1.91 -10.66
CA ASN A 149 -10.21 -0.49 -10.87
C ASN A 149 -10.64 0.23 -9.57
N ILE A 150 -10.86 1.54 -9.67
CA ILE A 150 -11.27 2.38 -8.55
C ILE A 150 -12.51 1.84 -7.83
N THR A 151 -13.54 1.41 -8.58
CA THR A 151 -14.79 0.91 -7.99
C THR A 151 -14.61 -0.45 -7.31
N SER A 152 -13.80 -1.35 -7.89
CA SER A 152 -13.53 -2.64 -7.24
C SER A 152 -12.66 -2.48 -5.99
N ALA A 153 -11.70 -1.54 -6.01
CA ALA A 153 -10.89 -1.21 -4.84
C ALA A 153 -11.74 -0.67 -3.69
N ALA A 154 -12.64 0.27 -3.98
CA ALA A 154 -13.58 0.80 -3.00
C ALA A 154 -14.47 -0.30 -2.40
N TRP A 155 -14.98 -1.21 -3.23
CA TRP A 155 -15.76 -2.35 -2.77
C TRP A 155 -14.95 -3.30 -1.87
N VAL A 156 -13.70 -3.59 -2.20
CA VAL A 156 -12.82 -4.45 -1.37
C VAL A 156 -12.56 -3.81 0.00
N LEU A 157 -12.39 -2.48 0.05
CA LEU A 157 -12.23 -1.76 1.32
C LEU A 157 -13.44 -1.93 2.24
N GLU A 158 -14.65 -1.87 1.69
CA GLU A 158 -15.87 -2.09 2.45
C GLU A 158 -16.02 -3.55 2.86
N GLN A 159 -15.73 -4.50 1.96
CA GLN A 159 -15.91 -5.91 2.28
C GLN A 159 -14.94 -6.44 3.32
N ARG A 160 -13.65 -6.11 3.20
CA ARG A 160 -12.68 -6.53 4.22
C ARG A 160 -13.05 -6.01 5.61
N MET A 161 -13.58 -4.79 5.67
CA MET A 161 -14.07 -4.21 6.93
C MET A 161 -15.28 -4.97 7.48
N ALA A 162 -16.27 -5.29 6.64
CA ALA A 162 -17.45 -6.03 7.06
C ALA A 162 -17.11 -7.47 7.50
N GLU A 163 -16.23 -8.15 6.77
CA GLU A 163 -15.73 -9.47 7.10
C GLU A 163 -15.02 -9.48 8.46
N ASP A 164 -14.09 -8.55 8.69
CA ASP A 164 -13.31 -8.54 9.93
C ASP A 164 -14.12 -8.05 11.13
N THR A 165 -15.12 -7.18 10.93
CA THR A 165 -16.07 -6.78 11.99
C THR A 165 -16.83 -7.99 12.57
N ILE A 166 -17.05 -9.05 11.77
CA ILE A 166 -17.73 -10.26 12.23
C ILE A 166 -16.84 -11.10 13.15
N VAL A 167 -15.54 -11.16 12.86
CA VAL A 167 -14.62 -12.13 13.48
C VAL A 167 -13.64 -11.52 14.48
N ASN A 168 -13.35 -10.22 14.38
CA ASN A 168 -12.42 -9.49 15.23
C ASN A 168 -13.16 -8.49 16.14
N PRO A 169 -13.47 -8.86 17.40
CA PRO A 169 -14.11 -7.93 18.35
C PRO A 169 -13.21 -6.76 18.79
N ASN A 170 -11.90 -6.82 18.49
CA ASN A 170 -10.92 -5.78 18.83
C ASN A 170 -10.54 -4.92 17.62
N LEU A 171 -11.31 -4.99 16.53
CA LEU A 171 -11.03 -4.30 15.29
C LEU A 171 -10.89 -2.78 15.49
N THR A 172 -9.80 -2.22 14.97
CA THR A 172 -9.54 -0.79 14.95
C THR A 172 -9.85 -0.22 13.57
N ASN A 173 -10.83 0.68 13.49
CA ASN A 173 -11.21 1.38 12.25
C ASN A 173 -11.45 2.87 12.51
N THR A 174 -10.37 3.65 12.52
CA THR A 174 -10.44 5.11 12.59
C THR A 174 -10.16 5.72 11.21
N GLU A 175 -10.22 7.05 11.12
CA GLU A 175 -9.80 7.77 9.90
C GLU A 175 -8.35 7.47 9.52
N LYS A 176 -7.48 7.15 10.49
CA LYS A 176 -6.09 6.78 10.26
C LYS A 176 -6.01 5.46 9.48
N GLU A 177 -6.58 4.38 10.01
CA GLU A 177 -6.58 3.05 9.36
C GLU A 177 -7.26 3.11 7.99
N PHE A 178 -8.38 3.83 7.88
CA PHE A 178 -9.05 3.99 6.59
C PHE A 178 -8.19 4.74 5.57
N THR A 179 -7.49 5.80 5.98
CA THR A 179 -6.57 6.55 5.10
C THR A 179 -5.40 5.70 4.63
N ILE A 180 -4.85 4.83 5.50
CA ILE A 180 -3.77 3.91 5.11
C ILE A 180 -4.30 2.92 4.05
N ARG A 181 -5.41 2.24 4.31
CA ARG A 181 -6.03 1.28 3.38
C ARG A 181 -6.39 1.90 2.02
N LEU A 182 -6.89 3.13 2.01
CA LEU A 182 -7.14 3.91 0.79
C LEU A 182 -5.85 4.16 0.00
N THR A 183 -4.78 4.54 0.71
CA THR A 183 -3.47 4.82 0.12
C THR A 183 -2.87 3.55 -0.48
N GLU A 184 -3.00 2.42 0.21
CA GLU A 184 -2.56 1.10 -0.27
C GLU A 184 -3.34 0.62 -1.49
N SER A 185 -4.64 0.92 -1.56
CA SER A 185 -5.42 0.71 -2.78
C SER A 185 -4.89 1.53 -3.95
N GLY A 186 -4.52 2.78 -3.68
CA GLY A 186 -3.81 3.64 -4.64
C GLY A 186 -2.49 3.03 -5.09
N PHE A 187 -1.73 2.38 -4.19
CA PHE A 187 -0.46 1.75 -4.54
C PHE A 187 -0.64 0.60 -5.53
N TYR A 188 -1.49 -0.40 -5.29
CA TYR A 188 -1.60 -1.50 -6.26
C TYR A 188 -2.26 -1.06 -7.58
N LEU A 189 -3.19 -0.10 -7.57
CA LEU A 189 -3.78 0.43 -8.80
C LEU A 189 -2.81 1.32 -9.59
N GLY A 190 -1.99 2.11 -8.90
CA GLY A 190 -1.08 3.08 -9.51
C GLY A 190 0.30 2.52 -9.86
N LEU A 191 0.93 1.79 -8.94
CA LEU A 191 2.28 1.22 -9.12
C LEU A 191 2.27 0.03 -10.06
N ILE A 192 1.34 -0.90 -9.84
CA ILE A 192 1.25 -2.17 -10.58
C ILE A 192 0.32 -2.06 -11.79
N GLY A 193 -0.49 -0.99 -11.83
CA GLY A 193 -1.35 -0.66 -12.94
C GLY A 193 -0.92 0.62 -13.64
N ASN A 194 -1.88 1.54 -13.77
CA ASN A 194 -1.72 2.80 -14.44
C ASN A 194 -2.20 3.94 -13.55
N ILE A 195 -1.27 4.80 -13.15
CA ILE A 195 -1.52 5.92 -12.25
C ILE A 195 -2.55 6.93 -12.78
N THR A 196 -2.71 7.05 -14.10
CA THR A 196 -3.65 8.00 -14.71
C THR A 196 -5.08 7.46 -14.71
N THR A 197 -5.26 6.17 -15.03
CA THR A 197 -6.59 5.56 -15.15
C THR A 197 -7.08 4.92 -13.86
N GLY A 198 -6.18 4.56 -12.93
CA GLY A 198 -6.53 3.82 -11.72
C GLY A 198 -6.99 2.39 -12.02
N VAL A 199 -6.40 1.76 -13.05
CA VAL A 199 -6.70 0.40 -13.47
C VAL A 199 -5.41 -0.43 -13.41
N ALA A 200 -5.49 -1.63 -12.83
CA ALA A 200 -4.37 -2.57 -12.77
C ALA A 200 -4.78 -3.96 -13.25
N PRO A 201 -4.02 -4.60 -14.14
CA PRO A 201 -4.25 -5.99 -14.52
C PRO A 201 -4.23 -6.91 -13.31
N LYS A 202 -5.21 -7.82 -13.20
CA LYS A 202 -5.36 -8.72 -12.05
C LYS A 202 -4.13 -9.60 -11.87
N ASN A 203 -3.61 -10.16 -12.97
CA ASN A 203 -2.43 -11.02 -12.94
C ASN A 203 -1.21 -10.32 -12.31
N TYR A 204 -0.97 -9.05 -12.65
CA TYR A 204 0.17 -8.30 -12.09
C TYR A 204 0.02 -8.06 -10.59
N VAL A 205 -1.18 -7.64 -10.16
CA VAL A 205 -1.44 -7.40 -8.74
C VAL A 205 -1.41 -8.70 -7.95
N GLN A 206 -1.97 -9.79 -8.47
CA GLN A 206 -1.92 -11.11 -7.83
C GLN A 206 -0.48 -11.59 -7.65
N ILE A 207 0.38 -11.46 -8.66
CA ILE A 207 1.82 -11.78 -8.54
C ILE A 207 2.51 -10.93 -7.46
N LEU A 208 2.20 -9.63 -7.38
CA LEU A 208 2.76 -8.77 -6.33
C LEU A 208 2.41 -9.30 -4.93
N PHE A 209 1.17 -9.72 -4.71
CA PHE A 209 0.71 -10.15 -3.38
C PHE A 209 1.10 -11.60 -3.05
N GLU A 210 0.92 -12.53 -4.00
CA GLU A 210 1.11 -13.97 -3.80
C GLU A 210 2.59 -14.37 -3.84
N GLU A 211 3.40 -13.73 -4.69
CA GLU A 211 4.80 -14.09 -4.89
C GLU A 211 5.78 -13.03 -4.34
N GLU A 212 5.28 -11.85 -3.95
CA GLU A 212 6.10 -10.70 -3.57
C GLU A 212 7.19 -10.46 -4.62
N ARG A 213 6.73 -10.43 -5.88
CA ARG A 213 7.55 -10.30 -7.07
C ARG A 213 7.01 -9.18 -7.95
N LEU A 214 7.92 -8.41 -8.56
CA LEU A 214 7.56 -7.48 -9.61
C LEU A 214 7.27 -8.28 -10.90
N PRO A 215 6.11 -8.09 -11.58
CA PRO A 215 5.67 -8.92 -12.70
C PRO A 215 6.37 -8.61 -14.04
N ILE A 216 7.70 -8.49 -13.99
CA ILE A 216 8.57 -8.13 -15.12
C ILE A 216 8.49 -9.18 -16.24
N ALA A 217 8.40 -10.46 -15.89
CA ALA A 217 8.29 -11.56 -16.85
C ALA A 217 6.94 -11.56 -17.58
N GLU A 218 5.89 -11.09 -16.90
CA GLU A 218 4.53 -10.96 -17.41
C GLU A 218 4.32 -9.68 -18.21
N GLY A 219 5.33 -8.82 -18.30
CA GLY A 219 5.33 -7.61 -19.14
C GLY A 219 5.11 -6.32 -18.37
N TRP A 220 4.93 -6.36 -17.05
CA TRP A 220 4.88 -5.15 -16.25
C TRP A 220 6.22 -4.41 -16.27
N ARG A 221 6.16 -3.09 -16.28
CA ARG A 221 7.30 -2.18 -16.03
C ARG A 221 6.79 -1.04 -15.16
N PRO A 222 7.67 -0.33 -14.43
CA PRO A 222 7.28 0.89 -13.75
C PRO A 222 6.62 1.86 -14.73
N SER A 223 5.68 2.65 -14.23
CA SER A 223 4.95 3.63 -15.03
C SER A 223 5.92 4.55 -15.78
N ASP A 224 5.68 4.76 -17.08
CA ASP A 224 6.41 5.76 -17.88
C ASP A 224 6.05 7.20 -17.46
N VAL A 225 4.90 7.37 -16.80
CA VAL A 225 4.51 8.62 -16.15
C VAL A 225 5.00 8.59 -14.70
N PRO A 226 5.87 9.52 -14.27
CA PRO A 226 6.28 9.60 -12.87
C PRO A 226 5.08 9.72 -11.94
N ILE A 227 5.12 9.01 -10.83
CA ILE A 227 4.08 9.11 -9.80
C ILE A 227 4.46 10.25 -8.85
N THR A 228 3.63 11.30 -8.80
CA THR A 228 3.95 12.60 -8.19
C THR A 228 2.85 13.08 -7.23
N GLU A 229 3.05 14.26 -6.63
CA GLU A 229 2.07 14.94 -5.79
C GLU A 229 0.75 15.25 -6.53
N ASP A 230 0.79 15.32 -7.86
CA ASP A 230 -0.37 15.72 -8.66
C ASP A 230 -1.29 14.54 -8.97
N ASN A 231 -0.73 13.34 -9.19
CA ASN A 231 -1.50 12.20 -9.69
C ASN A 231 -1.85 11.16 -8.62
N PHE A 232 -0.97 10.90 -7.65
CA PHE A 232 -1.21 9.85 -6.66
C PHE A 232 -2.28 10.23 -5.64
N PRO A 233 -2.24 11.42 -4.99
CA PRO A 233 -3.33 11.86 -4.12
C PRO A 233 -4.67 11.96 -4.86
N ALA A 234 -4.66 12.34 -6.15
CA ALA A 234 -5.87 12.40 -6.95
C ALA A 234 -6.49 11.01 -7.20
N LEU A 235 -5.68 9.98 -7.42
CA LEU A 235 -6.15 8.60 -7.50
C LEU A 235 -6.77 8.15 -6.16
N VAL A 236 -6.06 8.36 -5.05
CA VAL A 236 -6.55 8.02 -3.70
C VAL A 236 -7.88 8.71 -3.39
N ALA A 237 -8.02 10.00 -3.76
CA ALA A 237 -9.26 10.75 -3.60
C ALA A 237 -10.42 10.18 -4.41
N LYS A 238 -10.18 9.69 -5.64
CA LYS A 238 -11.21 9.02 -6.44
C LYS A 238 -11.66 7.70 -5.82
N ILE A 239 -10.72 6.94 -5.23
CA ILE A 239 -11.07 5.71 -4.49
C ILE A 239 -11.93 6.06 -3.29
N LYS A 240 -11.53 7.05 -2.48
CA LYS A 240 -12.31 7.53 -1.33
C LYS A 240 -13.73 7.96 -1.75
N ALA A 241 -13.87 8.71 -2.83
CA ALA A 241 -15.16 9.15 -3.34
C ALA A 241 -16.07 8.01 -3.84
N ALA A 242 -15.49 6.85 -4.14
CA ALA A 242 -16.23 5.65 -4.53
C ALA A 242 -16.61 4.75 -3.34
N THR A 243 -16.19 5.09 -2.12
CA THR A 243 -16.60 4.39 -0.88
C THR A 243 -17.78 5.09 -0.21
N ASN A 244 -18.54 4.32 0.56
CA ASN A 244 -19.56 4.76 1.51
C ASN A 244 -19.05 4.73 2.96
N TRP A 245 -17.72 4.74 3.16
CA TRP A 245 -17.12 4.57 4.48
C TRP A 245 -17.57 5.66 5.44
N ALA A 246 -17.90 5.24 6.67
CA ALA A 246 -18.11 6.11 7.80
C ALA A 246 -17.15 5.69 8.93
N PRO A 247 -16.57 6.63 9.67
CA PRO A 247 -15.77 6.29 10.84
C PRO A 247 -16.65 5.56 11.85
N SER A 248 -16.18 4.44 12.38
CA SER A 248 -16.73 3.91 13.62
C SER A 248 -16.34 4.85 14.75
N GLY A 249 -17.32 5.60 15.27
CA GLY A 249 -17.21 6.23 16.60
C GLY A 249 -17.16 5.16 17.71
N PRO A 250 -16.98 5.53 18.99
CA PRO A 250 -16.96 4.55 20.07
C PRO A 250 -18.24 3.70 20.04
N ILE A 251 -18.08 2.39 20.19
CA ILE A 251 -19.14 1.36 20.07
C ILE A 251 -20.40 1.82 20.83
N PRO A 252 -21.51 2.14 20.14
CA PRO A 252 -22.81 2.23 20.80
C PRO A 252 -23.25 0.81 21.15
N GLU A 253 -23.57 0.56 22.42
CA GLU A 253 -24.25 -0.67 22.82
C GLU A 253 -25.55 -0.82 22.00
N GLY A 254 -25.53 -1.78 21.06
CA GLY A 254 -26.71 -2.33 20.41
C GLY A 254 -27.26 -1.55 19.21
N ASP A 255 -27.02 -2.06 18.00
CA ASP A 255 -28.07 -2.44 17.04
C ASP A 255 -27.43 -3.12 15.81
N ILE A 256 -27.67 -4.42 15.65
CA ILE A 256 -27.13 -5.27 14.56
C ILE A 256 -28.13 -5.41 13.39
N SER A 257 -29.07 -4.47 13.23
CA SER A 257 -30.20 -4.64 12.31
C SER A 257 -29.96 -4.32 10.82
N LEU A 258 -28.73 -4.05 10.35
CA LEU A 258 -28.52 -3.61 8.95
C LEU A 258 -27.56 -4.42 8.07
N VAL A 259 -27.15 -5.64 8.46
CA VAL A 259 -26.49 -6.55 7.50
C VAL A 259 -27.55 -7.46 6.87
N PRO A 260 -27.78 -7.41 5.54
CA PRO A 260 -28.64 -8.37 4.88
C PRO A 260 -27.96 -9.73 4.92
N VAL A 261 -28.47 -10.64 5.75
CA VAL A 261 -28.07 -12.05 5.76
C VAL A 261 -28.49 -12.63 4.40
N VAL A 262 -27.49 -13.03 3.60
CA VAL A 262 -27.71 -13.84 2.40
C VAL A 262 -28.14 -15.22 2.88
N SER A 263 -29.45 -15.46 2.90
CA SER A 263 -30.01 -16.77 3.18
C SER A 263 -29.78 -17.71 1.99
N GLY A 264 -29.07 -18.82 2.19
CA GLY A 264 -29.16 -19.93 1.25
C GLY A 264 -28.00 -20.92 1.28
N ALA A 265 -28.15 -22.00 2.04
CA ALA A 265 -28.07 -23.38 1.55
C ALA A 265 -28.19 -24.32 2.74
N GLY A 266 -29.31 -25.04 2.81
CA GLY A 266 -29.49 -26.12 3.79
C GLY A 266 -28.52 -27.26 3.52
N VAL A 267 -27.95 -27.79 4.59
CA VAL A 267 -27.34 -29.12 4.62
C VAL A 267 -28.27 -29.99 5.46
N PRO A 268 -28.80 -31.10 4.93
CA PRO A 268 -29.77 -31.93 5.65
C PRO A 268 -29.11 -32.92 6.61
N ILE A 269 -29.87 -33.20 7.67
CA ILE A 269 -29.77 -34.16 8.80
C ILE A 269 -28.62 -34.02 9.81
#